data_AF-A0A9W6JHF3-F1
#
_entry.id   AF-A0A9W6JHF3-F1
#
_cell.length_a   1.000
_cell.length_b   1.000
_cell.length_c   1.000
_cell.angle_alpha   90.00
_cell.angle_beta   90.00
_cell.angle_gamma   90.00
#
_symmetry.space_group_name_H-M   'P 1'
#
loop_
_entity.id
_entity.type
_entity.pdbx_description
1 polymer ?
#
loop_
_entity_poly.entity_id
_entity_poly.type
_entity_poly.pdbx_seq_one_letter_code
_entity_poly.pdbx_strand_id
1 'polypeptide(L)'
;MRMAYDLHKFVLTLLISYTVVGFFIIFTIAGALDLLTKKKLPSDIRPYFYGTYIVTVVGLCLGAATNYIKGPTQATEDLRNIAVSEEVRQVRTQNVVPAAGAQTPAPVSGVVYIQAFGLADAPKANGIRMALIKAGLRSFGVEYVGARSPSAPEVRYFNDGDGDLAKRVAEIAEDAGVAGVAVKPLRNYTAPKGQVELWLPKGS
;
A
#
# COMPACT_ATOMS: atom_id res chain seq x y z
N MET A 1 12.05 6.00 -17.86
CA MET A 1 13.29 6.67 -17.40
C MET A 1 13.24 7.13 -15.94
N ARG A 2 12.13 7.69 -15.41
CA ARG A 2 12.01 8.06 -13.98
C ARG A 2 12.29 6.92 -12.99
N MET A 3 11.74 5.72 -13.25
CA MET A 3 11.89 4.57 -12.34
C MET A 3 13.35 4.14 -12.12
N ALA A 4 14.21 4.26 -13.14
CA ALA A 4 15.64 3.93 -12.99
C ALA A 4 16.41 4.99 -12.19
N TYR A 5 15.98 6.25 -12.23
CA TYR A 5 16.58 7.34 -11.44
C TYR A 5 16.25 7.21 -9.96
N ASP A 6 15.03 6.80 -9.63
CA ASP A 6 14.57 6.61 -8.26
C ASP A 6 15.27 5.41 -7.59
N LEU A 7 15.51 4.33 -8.35
CA LEU A 7 16.25 3.16 -7.85
C LEU A 7 17.72 3.50 -7.50
N HIS A 8 18.43 4.23 -8.36
CA HIS A 8 19.82 4.61 -8.08
C HIS A 8 19.94 5.50 -6.83
N LYS A 9 19.03 6.47 -6.66
CA LYS A 9 18.98 7.32 -5.46
C LYS A 9 18.73 6.50 -4.20
N PHE A 10 17.81 5.55 -4.26
CA PHE A 10 17.51 4.67 -3.14
C PHE A 10 18.74 3.83 -2.75
N VAL A 11 19.38 3.16 -3.71
CA VAL A 11 20.57 2.34 -3.47
C VAL A 11 21.73 3.17 -2.91
N LEU A 12 21.96 4.37 -3.45
CA LEU A 12 23.01 5.27 -2.96
C LEU A 12 22.75 5.71 -1.52
N THR A 13 21.50 6.07 -1.19
CA THR A 13 21.09 6.46 0.17
C THR A 13 21.28 5.31 1.16
N LEU A 14 20.94 4.08 0.73
CA LEU A 14 21.12 2.87 1.52
C LEU A 14 22.60 2.63 1.83
N LEU A 15 23.47 2.68 0.81
CA LEU A 15 24.92 2.51 0.95
C LEU A 15 25.56 3.54 1.88
N ILE A 16 25.18 4.81 1.73
CA ILE A 16 25.67 5.89 2.61
C ILE A 16 25.25 5.60 4.06
N SER A 17 23.99 5.24 4.28
CA SER A 17 23.45 4.96 5.62
C SER A 17 24.20 3.81 6.30
N TYR A 18 24.40 2.69 5.60
CA TYR A 18 25.13 1.55 6.16
C TYR A 18 26.61 1.86 6.44
N THR A 19 27.25 2.67 5.59
CA THR A 19 28.65 3.09 5.79
C THR A 19 28.79 3.96 7.05
N VAL A 20 27.87 4.91 7.25
CA VAL A 20 27.88 5.80 8.43
C VAL A 20 27.63 4.99 9.72
N VAL A 21 26.67 4.08 9.71
CA VAL A 21 26.38 3.21 10.86
C VAL A 21 27.57 2.30 11.18
N GLY A 22 28.18 1.68 10.17
CA GLY A 22 29.37 0.84 10.37
C GLY A 22 30.54 1.60 10.98
N PHE A 23 30.81 2.82 10.51
CA PHE A 23 31.86 3.68 11.04
C PHE A 23 31.61 4.04 12.51
N PHE A 24 30.36 4.36 12.86
CA PHE A 24 29.97 4.66 14.22
C PHE A 24 30.18 3.49 15.19
N ILE A 25 29.78 2.27 14.78
CA ILE A 25 29.97 1.06 15.59
C ILE A 25 31.46 0.82 15.87
N ILE A 26 32.31 0.93 14.83
CA ILE A 26 33.76 0.76 14.98
C ILE A 26 34.33 1.79 15.96
N PHE A 27 33.95 3.07 15.83
CA PHE A 27 34.40 4.13 16.72
C PHE A 27 33.95 3.92 18.17
N THR A 28 32.73 3.44 18.36
CA THR A 28 32.17 3.14 19.68
C THR A 28 32.93 2.01 20.36
N ILE A 29 33.21 0.93 19.62
CA ILE A 29 33.99 -0.21 20.12
C ILE A 29 35.41 0.23 20.44
N ALA A 30 36.07 0.99 19.56
CA ALA A 30 37.42 1.50 19.79
C ALA A 30 37.49 2.42 21.02
N GLY A 31 36.50 3.30 21.23
CA GLY A 31 36.42 4.15 22.42
C GLY A 31 36.14 3.35 23.70
N ALA A 32 35.25 2.36 23.64
CA ALA A 32 35.00 1.46 24.76
C ALA A 32 36.27 0.66 25.14
N LEU A 33 37.02 0.16 24.15
CA LEU A 33 38.29 -0.53 24.37
C LEU A 33 39.36 0.41 24.94
N ASP A 34 39.44 1.68 24.49
CA ASP A 34 40.36 2.67 25.07
C ASP A 34 40.05 2.95 26.55
N LEU A 35 38.77 3.03 26.91
CA LEU A 35 38.33 3.26 28.29
C LEU A 35 38.51 2.03 29.19
N LEU A 36 38.31 0.82 28.64
CA LEU A 36 38.32 -0.44 29.40
C LEU A 36 39.71 -1.09 29.48
N THR A 37 40.62 -0.81 28.55
CA THR A 37 41.94 -1.46 28.51
C THR A 37 43.06 -0.58 29.09
N LYS A 38 44.13 -1.21 29.58
CA LYS A 38 45.35 -0.49 30.05
C LYS A 38 46.16 0.13 28.89
N LYS A 39 45.86 -0.22 27.63
CA LYS A 39 46.52 0.33 26.44
C LYS A 39 45.75 1.55 25.96
N LYS A 40 45.96 2.66 26.66
CA LYS A 40 45.37 3.94 26.29
C LYS A 40 45.90 4.43 24.94
N LEU A 41 45.05 5.05 24.15
CA LEU A 41 45.41 5.82 22.98
C LEU A 41 46.50 6.85 23.35
N PRO A 42 47.46 7.09 22.44
CA PRO A 42 48.44 8.15 22.59
C PRO A 42 47.77 9.50 22.94
N SER A 43 48.35 10.24 23.88
CA SER A 43 47.75 11.45 24.45
C SER A 43 47.54 12.56 23.44
N ASP A 44 48.36 12.60 22.40
CA ASP A 44 48.30 13.48 21.24
C ASP A 44 47.12 13.17 20.31
N ILE A 45 46.74 11.90 20.16
CA ILE A 45 45.64 11.46 19.28
C ILE A 45 44.28 11.50 20.00
N ARG A 46 44.30 11.29 21.32
CA ARG A 46 43.11 11.20 22.17
C ARG A 46 42.08 12.32 21.97
N PRO A 47 42.44 13.62 21.99
CA PRO A 47 41.44 14.69 21.83
C PRO A 47 40.76 14.67 20.47
N TYR A 48 41.49 14.32 19.40
CA TYR A 48 40.93 14.22 18.05
C TYR A 48 39.97 13.03 17.93
N PHE A 49 40.33 11.89 18.54
CA PHE A 49 39.47 10.70 18.55
C PHE A 49 38.14 10.97 19.28
N TYR A 50 38.19 11.48 20.51
CA TYR A 50 36.97 11.79 21.28
C TYR A 50 36.17 12.94 20.70
N GLY A 51 36.83 13.97 20.14
CA GLY A 51 36.16 15.06 19.43
C GLY A 51 35.36 14.54 18.23
N THR A 52 35.97 13.67 17.42
CA THR A 52 35.32 13.04 16.27
C THR A 52 34.17 12.14 16.72
N TYR A 53 34.37 11.36 17.78
CA TYR A 53 33.32 10.50 18.35
C TYR A 53 32.09 11.30 18.79
N ILE A 54 32.28 12.38 19.56
CA ILE A 54 31.19 13.26 20.01
C ILE A 54 30.42 13.84 18.83
N VAL A 55 31.13 14.34 17.80
CA VAL A 55 30.49 14.86 16.57
C VAL A 55 29.65 13.78 15.88
N THR A 56 30.13 12.54 15.80
CA THR A 56 29.35 11.44 15.20
C THR A 56 28.13 11.06 16.03
N VAL A 57 28.22 11.02 17.37
CA VAL A 57 27.07 10.77 18.25
C VAL A 57 26.02 11.87 18.07
N VAL A 58 26.43 13.14 18.13
CA VAL A 58 25.52 14.29 17.97
C VAL A 58 24.86 14.29 16.60
N GLY A 59 25.62 14.01 15.54
CA GLY A 59 25.08 13.89 14.18
C GLY A 59 24.03 12.79 14.04
N LEU A 60 24.27 11.62 14.64
CA LEU A 60 23.30 10.52 14.66
C LEU A 60 22.06 10.86 15.48
N CYS A 61 22.23 11.46 16.67
CA CYS A 61 21.10 11.89 17.50
C CYS A 61 20.24 12.94 16.79
N LEU A 62 20.86 13.92 16.12
CA LEU A 62 20.15 14.93 15.32
C LEU A 62 19.46 14.30 14.09
N GLY A 63 20.12 13.37 13.40
CA GLY A 63 19.53 12.62 12.29
C GLY A 63 18.32 11.79 12.73
N ALA A 64 18.42 11.08 13.85
CA ALA A 64 17.32 10.34 14.45
C ALA A 64 16.18 11.27 14.90
N ALA A 65 16.50 12.40 15.55
CA ALA A 65 15.51 13.39 15.98
C ALA A 65 14.79 14.04 14.80
N THR A 66 15.50 14.36 13.71
CA THR A 66 14.86 14.92 12.51
C THR A 66 13.96 13.90 11.79
N ASN A 67 14.35 12.63 11.75
CA ASN A 67 13.48 11.55 11.25
C ASN A 67 12.28 11.30 12.17
N TYR A 68 12.43 11.48 13.48
CA TYR A 68 11.34 11.43 14.45
C TYR A 68 10.36 12.61 14.27
N ILE A 69 10.88 13.82 14.05
CA ILE A 69 10.09 15.05 13.85
C ILE A 69 9.34 15.03 12.51
N LYS A 70 9.92 14.43 11.47
CA LYS A 70 9.29 14.33 10.14
C LYS A 70 8.16 13.30 10.08
N GLY A 71 7.86 12.61 11.18
CA GLY A 71 6.84 11.58 11.23
C GLY A 71 7.22 10.33 10.44
N PRO A 72 6.42 9.25 10.53
CA PRO A 72 6.61 8.07 9.69
C PRO A 72 6.64 8.51 8.23
N THR A 73 7.71 8.14 7.52
CA THR A 73 7.76 8.37 6.07
C THR A 73 6.61 7.63 5.40
N GLN A 74 6.25 8.05 4.18
CA GLN A 74 5.22 7.38 3.38
C GLN A 74 5.46 5.86 3.27
N ALA A 75 6.73 5.42 3.20
CA ALA A 75 7.09 4.00 3.24
C ALA A 75 6.77 3.30 4.59
N THR A 76 6.87 4.02 5.70
CA THR A 76 6.51 3.51 7.04
C THR A 76 4.99 3.46 7.22
N GLU A 77 4.26 4.43 6.66
CA GLU A 77 2.80 4.39 6.59
C GLU A 77 2.31 3.25 5.68
N ASP A 78 2.96 3.03 4.54
CA ASP A 78 2.66 1.93 3.61
C ASP A 78 2.87 0.57 4.29
N LEU A 79 3.99 0.37 4.99
CA LEU A 79 4.26 -0.85 5.76
C LEU A 79 3.23 -1.07 6.89
N ARG A 80 2.83 0.01 7.56
CA ARG A 80 1.78 -0.05 8.60
C ARG A 80 0.43 -0.43 7.99
N ASN A 81 0.08 0.15 6.85
CA ASN A 81 -1.15 -0.15 6.12
C ASN A 81 -1.18 -1.60 5.61
N ILE A 82 -0.03 -2.11 5.15
CA ILE A 82 0.13 -3.52 4.76
C ILE A 82 -0.10 -4.44 5.97
N ALA A 83 0.54 -4.16 7.11
CA ALA A 83 0.39 -4.96 8.33
C ALA A 83 -1.07 -4.99 8.84
N VAL A 84 -1.74 -3.84 8.85
CA VAL A 84 -3.17 -3.75 9.22
C VAL A 84 -4.04 -4.52 8.22
N SER A 85 -3.70 -4.51 6.92
CA SER A 85 -4.47 -5.24 5.91
C SER A 85 -4.38 -6.76 6.06
N GLU A 86 -3.22 -7.30 6.47
CA GLU A 86 -3.03 -8.73 6.75
C GLU A 86 -3.75 -9.16 8.02
N GLU A 87 -3.74 -8.34 9.07
CA GLU A 87 -4.47 -8.62 10.31
C GLU A 87 -5.99 -8.60 10.07
N VAL A 88 -6.50 -7.62 9.32
CA VAL A 88 -7.91 -7.58 8.89
C VAL A 88 -8.25 -8.79 8.03
N ARG A 89 -7.34 -9.25 7.16
CA ARG A 89 -7.52 -10.46 6.35
C ARG A 89 -7.60 -11.71 7.22
N GLN A 90 -6.78 -11.84 8.25
CA GLN A 90 -6.82 -12.97 9.18
C GLN A 90 -8.09 -12.99 10.04
N VAL A 91 -8.50 -11.85 10.61
CA VAL A 91 -9.77 -11.73 11.37
C VAL A 91 -10.97 -12.06 10.47
N ARG A 92 -10.94 -11.62 9.21
CA ARG A 92 -12.01 -11.94 8.25
C ARG A 92 -12.01 -13.40 7.82
N THR A 93 -10.88 -14.10 7.91
CA THR A 93 -10.80 -15.54 7.60
C THR A 93 -11.25 -16.38 8.80
N GLN A 94 -10.98 -15.92 10.03
CA GLN A 94 -11.41 -16.60 11.26
C GLN A 94 -12.90 -16.38 11.61
N ASN A 95 -13.50 -15.25 11.21
CA ASN A 95 -14.94 -15.02 11.41
C ASN A 95 -15.85 -15.62 10.33
N VAL A 96 -15.28 -16.36 9.36
CA VAL A 96 -16.05 -17.19 8.41
C VAL A 96 -16.02 -18.64 8.91
N VAL A 97 -16.39 -18.85 10.18
CA VAL A 97 -16.93 -20.14 10.60
C VAL A 97 -18.43 -20.06 10.29
N PRO A 98 -18.96 -20.89 9.38
CA PRO A 98 -20.39 -20.85 9.09
C PRO A 98 -21.15 -21.21 10.36
N ALA A 99 -21.94 -20.28 10.87
CA ALA A 99 -22.95 -20.60 11.86
C ALA A 99 -23.88 -21.65 11.25
N ALA A 100 -23.79 -22.88 11.76
CA ALA A 100 -24.64 -24.00 11.38
C ALA A 100 -26.11 -23.62 11.66
N GLY A 101 -26.82 -23.17 10.63
CA GLY A 101 -28.19 -22.67 10.73
C GLY A 101 -28.51 -21.42 9.89
N ALA A 102 -27.49 -20.76 9.30
CA ALA A 102 -27.76 -19.71 8.34
C ALA A 102 -28.34 -20.31 7.05
N GLN A 103 -29.57 -19.91 6.73
CA GLN A 103 -30.25 -20.19 5.46
C GLN A 103 -29.25 -20.10 4.31
N THR A 104 -29.20 -21.14 3.46
CA THR A 104 -28.38 -21.17 2.24
C THR A 104 -28.55 -19.83 1.55
N PRO A 105 -27.52 -18.96 1.49
CA PRO A 105 -27.65 -17.68 0.82
C PRO A 105 -28.11 -17.98 -0.60
N ALA A 106 -29.18 -17.30 -1.05
CA ALA A 106 -29.59 -17.36 -2.44
C ALA A 106 -28.34 -17.23 -3.32
N PRO A 107 -28.19 -18.05 -4.38
CA PRO A 107 -26.96 -18.11 -5.17
C PRO A 107 -26.49 -16.70 -5.52
N VAL A 108 -25.32 -16.33 -4.99
CA VAL A 108 -24.82 -14.96 -5.03
C VAL A 108 -24.59 -14.58 -6.49
N SER A 109 -25.48 -13.75 -7.03
CA SER A 109 -25.58 -13.48 -8.47
C SER A 109 -24.62 -12.37 -8.91
N GLY A 110 -23.31 -12.65 -8.85
CA GLY A 110 -22.31 -11.82 -9.51
C GLY A 110 -21.04 -11.56 -8.70
N VAL A 111 -19.92 -11.41 -9.41
CA VAL A 111 -18.63 -10.96 -8.90
C VAL A 111 -18.27 -9.64 -9.61
N VAL A 112 -17.90 -8.63 -8.81
CA VAL A 112 -17.57 -7.29 -9.28
C VAL A 112 -16.15 -6.92 -8.86
N TYR A 113 -15.30 -6.62 -9.85
CA TYR A 113 -13.95 -6.11 -9.64
C TYR A 113 -13.96 -4.59 -9.81
N ILE A 114 -13.43 -3.85 -8.83
CA ILE A 114 -13.38 -2.38 -8.89
C ILE A 114 -11.96 -1.95 -9.29
N GLN A 115 -11.87 -1.20 -10.38
CA GLN A 115 -10.64 -0.69 -10.99
C GLN A 115 -10.58 0.83 -10.78
N ALA A 116 -9.70 1.29 -9.89
CA ALA A 116 -9.52 2.69 -9.53
C ALA A 116 -8.25 3.29 -10.16
N PHE A 117 -8.22 4.60 -10.42
CA PHE A 117 -7.04 5.25 -11.00
C PHE A 117 -5.86 5.23 -10.03
N GLY A 118 -6.07 5.59 -8.77
CA GLY A 118 -5.01 5.57 -7.76
C GLY A 118 -5.53 5.56 -6.32
N LEU A 119 -4.59 5.66 -5.37
CA LEU A 119 -4.89 5.63 -3.93
C LEU A 119 -5.83 6.76 -3.49
N ALA A 120 -5.82 7.90 -4.19
CA ALA A 120 -6.74 9.00 -3.91
C ALA A 120 -8.23 8.61 -4.06
N ASP A 121 -8.53 7.67 -4.95
CA ASP A 121 -9.90 7.18 -5.18
C ASP A 121 -10.33 6.11 -4.15
N ALA A 122 -9.44 5.70 -3.24
CA ALA A 122 -9.68 4.59 -2.32
C ALA A 122 -10.92 4.79 -1.42
N PRO A 123 -11.21 5.97 -0.85
CA PRO A 123 -12.43 6.17 -0.07
C PRO A 123 -13.70 5.93 -0.89
N LYS A 124 -13.74 6.46 -2.12
CA LYS A 124 -14.87 6.34 -3.04
C LYS A 124 -15.05 4.91 -3.52
N ALA A 125 -13.97 4.26 -3.95
CA ALA A 125 -13.99 2.86 -4.39
C ALA A 125 -14.42 1.90 -3.25
N ASN A 126 -13.98 2.16 -2.01
CA ASN A 126 -14.42 1.38 -0.85
C ASN A 126 -15.89 1.62 -0.51
N GLY A 127 -16.40 2.86 -0.65
CA GLY A 127 -17.83 3.16 -0.50
C GLY A 127 -18.68 2.35 -1.48
N ILE A 128 -18.30 2.33 -2.75
CA ILE A 128 -19.00 1.55 -3.79
C ILE A 128 -18.91 0.05 -3.49
N ARG A 129 -17.74 -0.45 -3.07
CA ARG A 129 -17.57 -1.85 -2.65
C ARG A 129 -18.57 -2.25 -1.57
N MET A 130 -18.75 -1.40 -0.55
CA MET A 130 -19.71 -1.66 0.52
C MET A 130 -21.15 -1.65 0.01
N ALA A 131 -21.50 -0.76 -0.93
CA ALA A 131 -22.81 -0.74 -1.57
C ALA A 131 -23.08 -2.01 -2.39
N LEU A 132 -22.10 -2.50 -3.15
CA LEU A 132 -22.18 -3.76 -3.90
C LEU A 132 -22.41 -4.95 -2.97
N ILE A 133 -21.66 -5.03 -1.86
CA ILE A 133 -21.82 -6.09 -0.86
C ILE A 133 -23.23 -6.03 -0.23
N LYS A 134 -23.72 -4.83 0.11
CA LYS A 134 -25.07 -4.62 0.65
C LYS A 134 -26.16 -5.05 -0.34
N ALA A 135 -25.91 -4.90 -1.65
CA ALA A 135 -26.80 -5.37 -2.71
C ALA A 135 -26.72 -6.89 -2.97
N GLY A 136 -25.91 -7.63 -2.21
CA GLY A 136 -25.75 -9.08 -2.36
C GLY A 136 -24.80 -9.49 -3.48
N LEU A 137 -23.90 -8.60 -3.93
CA LEU A 137 -22.87 -8.91 -4.92
C LEU A 137 -21.53 -9.19 -4.23
N ARG A 138 -20.68 -10.03 -4.84
CA ARG A 138 -19.31 -10.27 -4.33
C ARG A 138 -18.35 -9.22 -4.87
N SER A 139 -17.60 -8.56 -3.99
CA SER A 139 -16.49 -7.68 -4.38
C SER A 139 -15.30 -7.85 -3.45
N PHE A 140 -14.19 -8.36 -3.98
CA PHE A 140 -13.05 -8.81 -3.18
C PHE A 140 -12.19 -7.64 -2.69
N GLY A 141 -11.95 -6.64 -3.54
CA GLY A 141 -11.12 -5.47 -3.24
C GLY A 141 -11.15 -4.43 -4.35
N VAL A 142 -10.30 -3.42 -4.20
CA VAL A 142 -10.06 -2.36 -5.18
C VAL A 142 -8.68 -2.57 -5.80
N GLU A 143 -8.60 -2.68 -7.11
CA GLU A 143 -7.35 -2.73 -7.86
C GLU A 143 -7.02 -1.32 -8.38
N TYR A 144 -5.75 -0.91 -8.23
CA TYR A 144 -5.27 0.39 -8.71
C TYR A 144 -4.59 0.23 -10.06
N VAL A 145 -5.22 0.78 -11.11
CA VAL A 145 -4.82 0.53 -12.51
C VAL A 145 -4.02 1.67 -13.15
N GLY A 146 -3.90 2.81 -12.47
CA GLY A 146 -3.15 3.96 -12.96
C GLY A 146 -3.66 4.46 -14.30
N ALA A 147 -2.75 4.73 -15.24
CA ALA A 147 -3.06 5.28 -16.55
C ALA A 147 -4.00 4.43 -17.43
N ARG A 148 -4.24 3.15 -17.06
CA ARG A 148 -5.21 2.26 -17.74
C ARG A 148 -6.66 2.59 -17.42
N SER A 149 -6.93 3.34 -16.34
CA SER A 149 -8.28 3.81 -16.02
C SER A 149 -8.83 4.66 -17.18
N PRO A 150 -10.12 4.55 -17.53
CA PRO A 150 -10.75 5.31 -18.60
C PRO A 150 -10.92 6.80 -18.23
N SER A 151 -11.23 7.64 -19.20
CA SER A 151 -11.55 9.06 -18.96
C SER A 151 -12.94 9.28 -18.35
N ALA A 152 -13.84 8.28 -18.47
CA ALA A 152 -15.20 8.31 -17.96
C ALA A 152 -15.48 6.96 -17.25
N PRO A 153 -16.34 6.94 -16.21
CA PRO A 153 -16.67 5.70 -15.52
C PRO A 153 -17.36 4.72 -16.46
N GLU A 154 -17.08 3.44 -16.30
CA GLU A 154 -17.71 2.39 -17.09
C GLU A 154 -17.81 1.07 -16.33
N VAL A 155 -18.86 0.30 -16.62
CA VAL A 155 -18.97 -1.10 -16.22
C VAL A 155 -18.76 -1.98 -17.44
N ARG A 156 -17.76 -2.84 -17.38
CA ARG A 156 -17.41 -3.78 -18.43
C ARG A 156 -17.89 -5.18 -18.06
N TYR A 157 -18.56 -5.88 -18.96
CA TYR A 157 -19.00 -7.25 -18.76
C TYR A 157 -18.45 -8.18 -19.83
N PHE A 158 -18.13 -9.43 -19.46
CA PHE A 158 -17.38 -10.35 -20.32
C PHE A 158 -18.27 -11.30 -21.12
N ASN A 159 -19.44 -11.66 -20.61
CA ASN A 159 -20.37 -12.58 -21.28
C ASN A 159 -21.67 -11.87 -21.63
N ASP A 160 -22.27 -12.18 -22.77
CA ASP A 160 -23.51 -11.53 -23.22
C ASP A 160 -24.67 -11.65 -22.22
N GLY A 161 -24.71 -12.73 -21.44
CA GLY A 161 -25.71 -12.92 -20.37
C GLY A 161 -25.49 -12.10 -19.10
N ASP A 162 -24.35 -11.43 -18.95
CA ASP A 162 -24.00 -10.63 -17.77
C ASP A 162 -24.44 -9.15 -17.90
N GLY A 163 -25.11 -8.78 -18.99
CA GLY A 163 -25.50 -7.39 -19.27
C GLY A 163 -26.42 -6.77 -18.21
N ASP A 164 -27.38 -7.52 -17.68
CA ASP A 164 -28.29 -7.00 -16.65
C ASP A 164 -27.61 -6.87 -15.28
N LEU A 165 -26.67 -7.76 -14.97
CA LEU A 165 -25.78 -7.59 -13.82
C LEU A 165 -24.95 -6.31 -13.97
N ALA A 166 -24.41 -6.05 -15.16
CA ALA A 166 -23.62 -4.86 -15.44
C ALA A 166 -24.42 -3.55 -15.26
N LYS A 167 -25.67 -3.51 -15.74
CA LYS A 167 -26.59 -2.38 -15.52
C LYS A 167 -26.86 -2.15 -14.05
N ARG A 168 -27.16 -3.22 -13.30
CA ARG A 168 -27.37 -3.15 -11.85
C ARG A 168 -26.13 -2.62 -11.12
N VAL A 169 -24.93 -3.02 -11.53
CA VAL A 169 -23.68 -2.49 -10.97
C VAL A 169 -23.49 -1.00 -11.30
N ALA A 170 -23.86 -0.57 -12.50
CA ALA A 170 -23.82 0.84 -12.88
C ALA A 170 -24.77 1.68 -12.03
N GLU A 171 -26.02 1.24 -11.84
CA GLU A 171 -27.01 1.88 -10.95
C GLU A 171 -26.49 2.04 -9.52
N ILE A 172 -25.90 0.97 -8.95
CA ILE A 172 -25.30 1.02 -7.60
C ILE A 172 -24.15 2.03 -7.52
N ALA A 173 -23.34 2.14 -8.58
CA ALA A 173 -22.25 3.11 -8.63
C ALA A 173 -22.75 4.55 -8.76
N GLU A 174 -23.83 4.77 -9.53
CA GLU A 174 -24.51 6.06 -9.65
C GLU A 174 -25.12 6.51 -8.33
N ASP A 175 -25.82 5.62 -7.62
CA ASP A 175 -26.35 5.86 -6.27
C ASP A 175 -25.24 6.20 -5.25
N ALA A 176 -24.03 5.69 -5.49
CA ALA A 176 -22.83 5.97 -4.69
C ALA A 176 -22.06 7.23 -5.16
N GLY A 177 -22.62 8.02 -6.09
CA GLY A 177 -22.07 9.31 -6.53
C GLY A 177 -21.11 9.24 -7.72
N VAL A 178 -21.08 8.13 -8.47
CA VAL A 178 -20.34 8.03 -9.74
C VAL A 178 -21.30 8.29 -10.89
N ALA A 179 -21.43 9.53 -11.36
CA ALA A 179 -22.37 9.85 -12.44
C ALA A 179 -21.89 9.36 -13.82
N GLY A 180 -22.83 8.97 -14.68
CA GLY A 180 -22.59 8.75 -16.11
C GLY A 180 -21.85 7.44 -16.40
N VAL A 181 -22.20 6.37 -15.70
CA VAL A 181 -21.48 5.09 -15.78
C VAL A 181 -21.89 4.36 -17.07
N ALA A 182 -20.99 4.27 -18.04
CA ALA A 182 -21.28 3.60 -19.30
C ALA A 182 -21.20 2.07 -19.16
N VAL A 183 -22.23 1.33 -19.58
CA VAL A 183 -22.20 -0.14 -19.60
C VAL A 183 -21.70 -0.63 -20.96
N LYS A 184 -20.63 -1.43 -20.99
CA LYS A 184 -19.97 -1.87 -22.23
C LYS A 184 -19.66 -3.38 -22.22
N PRO A 185 -19.90 -4.10 -23.33
CA PRO A 185 -19.38 -5.45 -23.49
C PRO A 185 -17.87 -5.40 -23.73
N LEU A 186 -17.11 -6.25 -23.05
CA LEU A 186 -15.70 -6.50 -23.37
C LEU A 186 -15.59 -7.72 -24.27
N ARG A 187 -15.63 -7.47 -25.58
CA ARG A 187 -15.44 -8.50 -26.59
C ARG A 187 -13.96 -8.87 -26.67
N ASN A 188 -13.64 -10.15 -26.82
CA ASN A 188 -12.27 -10.72 -26.89
C ASN A 188 -11.58 -11.00 -25.54
N TYR A 189 -12.33 -11.21 -24.47
CA TYR A 189 -11.80 -11.69 -23.20
C TYR A 189 -12.66 -12.81 -22.62
N THR A 190 -12.04 -13.90 -22.17
CA THR A 190 -12.76 -15.04 -21.59
C THR A 190 -12.73 -14.94 -20.06
N ALA A 191 -13.89 -14.74 -19.45
CA ALA A 191 -14.05 -14.77 -17.99
C ALA A 191 -15.21 -15.70 -17.61
N PRO A 192 -15.20 -16.31 -16.40
CA PRO A 192 -16.35 -17.03 -15.88
C PRO A 192 -17.64 -16.19 -15.93
N LYS A 193 -18.79 -16.84 -16.15
CA LYS A 193 -20.10 -16.19 -16.14
C LYS A 193 -20.39 -15.51 -14.80
N GLY A 194 -21.10 -14.39 -14.84
CA GLY A 194 -21.44 -13.59 -13.66
C GLY A 194 -20.27 -12.73 -13.17
N GLN A 195 -19.34 -12.34 -14.04
CA GLN A 195 -18.25 -11.44 -13.69
C GLN A 195 -18.36 -10.12 -14.45
N VAL A 196 -18.16 -9.01 -13.74
CA VAL A 196 -18.12 -7.66 -14.31
C VAL A 196 -17.04 -6.82 -13.64
N GLU A 197 -16.56 -5.79 -14.33
CA GLU A 197 -15.60 -4.83 -13.82
C GLU A 197 -16.21 -3.44 -13.78
N LEU A 198 -16.08 -2.74 -12.66
CA LEU A 198 -16.39 -1.31 -12.54
C LEU A 198 -15.08 -0.53 -12.63
N TRP A 199 -14.96 0.31 -13.65
CA TRP A 199 -13.81 1.18 -13.87
C TRP A 199 -14.16 2.62 -13.50
N LEU A 200 -13.46 3.17 -12.53
CA LEU A 200 -13.56 4.59 -12.16
C LEU A 200 -12.73 5.45 -13.12
N PRO A 201 -13.12 6.71 -13.37
CA PRO A 201 -12.41 7.57 -14.30
C PRO A 201 -11.07 8.06 -13.72
N LYS A 202 -10.20 8.57 -14.58
CA LYS A 202 -8.97 9.24 -14.14
C LYS A 202 -9.30 10.48 -13.29
N GLY A 203 -8.81 10.50 -12.05
CA GLY A 203 -8.93 11.64 -11.14
C GLY A 203 -10.33 11.80 -10.53
N SER A 204 -10.86 10.72 -9.95
CA SER A 204 -12.26 10.61 -9.50
C SER A 204 -12.51 10.99 -8.05
#